data_AF-A0A135VT57-F1
#
_entry.id   AF-A0A135VT57-F1
#
_cell.length_a   1.000
_cell.length_b   1.000
_cell.length_c   1.000
_cell.angle_alpha   90.00
_cell.angle_beta   90.00
_cell.angle_gamma   90.00
#
_symmetry.space_group_name_H-M   'P 1'
#
loop_
_entity.id
_entity.type
_entity.pdbx_description
1 polymer ?
#
loop_
_entity_poly.entity_id
_entity_poly.type
_entity_poly.pdbx_seq_one_letter_code
_entity_poly.pdbx_strand_id
1 'polypeptide(L)'
;MQHIGKNHFRVKHYAGYRNGKPKFKFRRQEPDYIHRPLVQKSEVDLVDHCSQSLLDHHNIKDSDFFNKFQADKTRAGSSAWNECLTCTQGTLTINWAEYGKWLSQSHVPKYTNELLRYSKKYAYVLDQPEKASDLNLLSRDLRRLVMASLANLSKYLGMYSSWRQLVKNNGLKWERRSALETFVDIFECNLDDVRQWLSQVVQELPPKYATVEVFTALTGLRPSEAVNSCRLIVELSSEDRLCEYLDQELMMLKHFKFKDLFLRGCKSTYVSFITQELLDLVLRTEPVIKYATLHSKLRRLGFRNRTKQLRKLYATTLRNYVPHEVVDLLQGRINQSVFLRFYYKPFLEDIRKRSLEGIKPLQNELLPVIS
;
A
#
# COMPACT_ATOMS: atom_id res chain seq x y z
N MET A 1 -1.79 -40.78 -10.27
CA MET A 1 -1.68 -42.11 -9.62
C MET A 1 -2.54 -43.06 -10.43
N GLN A 2 -2.13 -44.31 -10.67
CA GLN A 2 -2.92 -45.26 -11.46
C GLN A 2 -3.17 -46.53 -10.63
N HIS A 3 -4.43 -46.97 -10.56
CA HIS A 3 -4.83 -48.18 -9.85
C HIS A 3 -4.53 -49.40 -10.73
N ILE A 4 -3.75 -50.37 -10.22
CA ILE A 4 -3.28 -51.52 -11.04
C ILE A 4 -3.78 -52.87 -10.49
N GLY A 5 -4.47 -52.90 -9.35
CA GLY A 5 -5.11 -54.09 -8.81
C GLY A 5 -5.66 -53.85 -7.41
N LYS A 6 -6.39 -54.83 -6.84
CA LYS A 6 -7.17 -54.68 -5.60
C LYS A 6 -6.42 -54.02 -4.44
N ASN A 7 -5.11 -54.25 -4.31
CA ASN A 7 -4.32 -53.78 -3.16
C ASN A 7 -3.05 -53.00 -3.57
N HIS A 8 -2.93 -52.44 -4.78
CA HIS A 8 -1.70 -51.74 -5.16
C HIS A 8 -1.92 -50.58 -6.12
N PHE A 9 -1.15 -49.51 -5.89
CA PHE A 9 -1.11 -48.33 -6.73
C PHE A 9 0.24 -48.21 -7.43
N ARG A 10 0.23 -47.68 -8.66
CA ARG A 10 1.45 -47.25 -9.34
C ARG A 10 1.62 -45.75 -9.18
N VAL A 11 2.68 -45.38 -8.47
CA VAL A 11 3.03 -43.99 -8.18
C VAL A 11 4.16 -43.57 -9.11
N LYS A 12 3.98 -42.42 -9.77
CA LYS A 12 4.94 -41.82 -10.70
C LYS A 12 5.81 -40.85 -9.90
N HIS A 13 7.09 -41.15 -9.76
CA HIS A 13 8.06 -40.27 -9.11
C HIS A 13 8.94 -39.60 -10.17
N TYR A 14 9.15 -38.30 -10.00
CA TYR A 14 10.10 -37.55 -10.81
C TYR A 14 11.53 -37.99 -10.50
N ALA A 15 12.32 -38.25 -11.53
CA ALA A 15 13.67 -38.81 -11.41
C ALA A 15 14.72 -37.95 -12.14
N GLY A 16 14.43 -36.67 -12.36
CA GLY A 16 15.32 -35.72 -13.04
C GLY A 16 15.07 -35.60 -14.55
N TYR A 17 16.01 -34.98 -15.26
CA TYR A 17 16.01 -34.83 -16.72
C TYR A 17 16.97 -35.82 -17.38
N ARG A 18 16.62 -36.30 -18.58
CA ARG A 18 17.56 -37.00 -19.48
C ARG A 18 17.31 -36.52 -20.90
N ASN A 19 18.35 -36.02 -21.57
CA ASN A 19 18.29 -35.45 -22.92
C ASN A 19 17.21 -34.36 -23.06
N GLY A 20 17.18 -33.42 -22.10
CA GLY A 20 16.22 -32.30 -22.10
C GLY A 20 14.76 -32.67 -21.81
N LYS A 21 14.45 -33.93 -21.55
CA LYS A 21 13.08 -34.38 -21.23
C LYS A 21 12.97 -34.89 -19.78
N PRO A 22 11.86 -34.59 -19.07
CA PRO A 22 11.67 -35.05 -17.71
C PRO A 22 11.49 -36.57 -17.67
N LYS A 23 12.33 -37.25 -16.89
CA LYS A 23 12.31 -38.69 -16.69
C LYS A 23 11.55 -39.01 -15.41
N PHE A 24 10.66 -40.00 -15.50
CA PHE A 24 9.90 -40.48 -14.35
C PHE A 24 10.18 -41.96 -14.13
N LYS A 25 10.23 -42.37 -12.87
CA LYS A 25 10.26 -43.78 -12.47
C LYS A 25 8.92 -44.12 -11.83
N PHE A 26 8.43 -45.31 -12.11
CA PHE A 26 7.20 -45.80 -11.50
C PHE A 26 7.53 -46.83 -10.45
N ARG A 27 6.93 -46.70 -9.27
CA ARG A 27 7.02 -47.70 -8.20
C ARG A 27 5.63 -48.22 -7.86
N ARG A 28 5.58 -49.49 -7.50
CA ARG A 28 4.38 -50.11 -6.92
C ARG A 28 4.38 -49.76 -5.44
N GLN A 29 3.25 -49.25 -4.94
CA GLN A 29 3.07 -48.86 -3.55
C GLN A 29 1.81 -49.52 -2.99
N GLU A 30 1.89 -49.91 -1.73
CA GLU A 30 0.74 -50.42 -0.98
C GLU A 30 -0.23 -49.28 -0.61
N PRO A 31 -1.52 -49.57 -0.39
CA PRO A 31 -2.54 -48.56 -0.13
C PRO A 31 -2.23 -47.74 1.14
N ASP A 32 -1.71 -48.40 2.17
CA ASP A 32 -1.40 -47.78 3.47
C ASP A 32 -0.29 -46.72 3.37
N TYR A 33 0.61 -46.85 2.39
CA TYR A 33 1.65 -45.86 2.13
C TYR A 33 1.07 -44.57 1.52
N ILE A 34 -0.03 -44.66 0.76
CA ILE A 34 -0.70 -43.50 0.15
C ILE A 34 -1.62 -42.80 1.14
N HIS A 35 -2.17 -43.55 2.11
CA HIS A 35 -3.05 -43.01 3.15
C HIS A 35 -2.32 -42.55 4.42
N ARG A 36 -1.01 -42.75 4.52
CA ARG A 36 -0.21 -42.20 5.61
C ARG A 36 -0.27 -40.66 5.56
N PRO A 37 -0.79 -39.98 6.60
CA PRO A 37 -0.73 -38.53 6.66
C PRO A 37 0.73 -38.11 6.59
N LEU A 38 1.07 -37.25 5.62
CA LEU A 38 2.33 -36.53 5.64
C LEU A 38 2.28 -35.66 6.90
N VAL A 39 2.89 -36.12 7.99
CA VAL A 39 3.21 -35.27 9.14
C VAL A 39 4.30 -34.31 8.68
N GLN A 40 3.88 -33.28 7.94
CA GLN A 40 4.65 -32.06 7.84
C GLN A 40 4.59 -31.42 9.22
N LYS A 41 5.76 -31.23 9.84
CA LYS A 41 5.93 -30.28 10.93
C LYS A 41 5.40 -28.93 10.45
N SER A 42 4.17 -28.61 10.82
CA SER A 42 3.63 -27.26 10.75
C SER A 42 3.98 -26.56 12.05
N GLU A 43 5.25 -26.18 12.22
CA GLU A 43 5.52 -24.92 12.91
C GLU A 43 5.22 -23.83 11.89
N VAL A 44 3.93 -23.52 11.76
CA VAL A 44 3.49 -22.25 11.20
C VAL A 44 3.27 -21.38 12.41
N ASP A 45 4.18 -20.44 12.60
CA ASP A 45 4.04 -19.38 13.59
C ASP A 45 2.62 -18.80 13.53
N LEU A 46 1.90 -18.95 14.63
CA LEU A 46 0.77 -18.10 14.98
C LEU A 46 1.33 -16.69 15.20
N VAL A 47 1.62 -15.97 14.12
CA VAL A 47 2.01 -14.57 14.22
C VAL A 47 0.74 -13.74 14.39
N ASP A 48 0.68 -13.20 15.59
CA ASP A 48 -0.25 -12.23 16.14
C ASP A 48 -0.96 -11.32 15.14
N HIS A 49 -2.26 -11.21 15.38
CA HIS A 49 -3.11 -10.16 14.90
C HIS A 49 -2.69 -8.81 15.51
N CYS A 50 -1.93 -8.03 14.75
CA CYS A 50 -1.91 -6.57 14.89
C CYS A 50 -2.61 -6.02 13.63
N SER A 51 -3.85 -5.54 13.61
CA SER A 51 -4.69 -5.00 14.66
C SER A 51 -6.15 -5.18 14.23
N GLN A 52 -6.95 -5.95 14.96
CA GLN A 52 -8.41 -6.01 14.76
C GLN A 52 -9.21 -6.19 16.05
N SER A 53 -8.61 -5.82 17.20
CA SER A 53 -9.26 -5.72 18.50
C SER A 53 -8.88 -4.39 19.16
N LEU A 54 -9.47 -3.31 18.67
CA LEU A 54 -9.71 -2.07 19.43
C LEU A 54 -11.07 -1.52 18.97
N LEU A 55 -12.08 -2.37 19.13
CA LEU A 55 -13.47 -1.95 19.20
C LEU A 55 -14.02 -2.59 20.47
N ASP A 56 -13.54 -2.08 21.60
CA ASP A 56 -14.30 -2.12 22.84
C ASP A 56 -14.60 -0.68 23.24
N HIS A 57 -15.85 -0.52 23.65
CA HIS A 57 -16.61 0.70 23.92
C HIS A 57 -15.83 1.87 24.53
N HIS A 58 -16.05 3.09 24.00
CA HIS A 58 -16.45 4.23 24.82
C HIS A 58 -17.15 5.34 24.01
N ASN A 59 -18.36 5.65 24.49
CA ASN A 59 -19.18 6.86 24.46
C ASN A 59 -19.13 7.87 23.30
N ILE A 60 -20.34 8.01 22.75
CA ILE A 60 -20.95 9.19 22.14
C ILE A 60 -20.68 10.46 22.97
N LYS A 61 -20.20 11.51 22.30
CA LYS A 61 -20.78 12.86 22.20
C LYS A 61 -19.81 13.73 21.40
N ASP A 62 -20.17 14.06 20.18
CA ASP A 62 -20.48 15.46 19.87
C ASP A 62 -21.15 15.57 18.51
N SER A 63 -22.17 16.42 18.54
CA SER A 63 -23.12 16.76 17.51
C SER A 63 -22.49 17.69 16.46
N ASP A 64 -23.19 17.75 15.33
CA ASP A 64 -23.10 18.80 14.32
C ASP A 64 -21.82 18.83 13.48
N PHE A 65 -21.84 18.13 12.35
CA PHE A 65 -21.51 18.76 11.07
C PHE A 65 -21.94 17.88 9.88
N PHE A 66 -22.55 18.52 8.88
CA PHE A 66 -22.91 18.03 7.54
C PHE A 66 -24.22 17.26 7.34
N ASN A 67 -25.33 17.99 7.55
CA ASN A 67 -26.39 18.04 6.54
C ASN A 67 -25.98 19.00 5.42
N LYS A 68 -25.61 18.48 4.25
CA LYS A 68 -25.87 19.15 2.96
C LYS A 68 -25.77 18.17 1.79
N PHE A 69 -26.86 17.44 1.59
CA PHE A 69 -27.22 16.96 0.25
C PHE A 69 -27.56 18.20 -0.58
N GLN A 70 -26.76 18.51 -1.60
CA GLN A 70 -27.32 19.00 -2.85
C GLN A 70 -26.36 18.79 -4.01
N ALA A 71 -27.00 18.40 -5.11
CA ALA A 71 -26.50 18.10 -6.42
C ALA A 71 -25.35 19.00 -6.89
N ASP A 72 -24.31 18.39 -7.47
CA ASP A 72 -23.64 19.07 -8.55
C ASP A 72 -23.15 18.13 -9.66
N LYS A 73 -23.25 18.67 -10.87
CA LYS A 73 -23.36 17.97 -12.14
C LYS A 73 -22.11 17.16 -12.52
N THR A 74 -22.41 15.99 -13.08
CA THR A 74 -21.58 15.13 -13.93
C THR A 74 -20.49 15.85 -14.72
N ARG A 75 -19.22 15.55 -14.42
CA ARG A 75 -18.15 15.53 -15.44
C ARG A 75 -18.02 14.10 -15.98
N ALA A 76 -18.69 13.89 -17.11
CA ALA A 76 -18.51 12.73 -17.96
C ALA A 76 -17.07 12.71 -18.50
N GLY A 77 -16.35 11.63 -18.22
CA GLY A 77 -15.02 11.40 -18.75
C GLY A 77 -14.42 10.13 -18.15
N SER A 78 -14.43 9.05 -18.95
CA SER A 78 -13.89 7.69 -18.70
C SER A 78 -14.72 6.67 -17.89
N SER A 79 -15.96 6.96 -17.50
CA SER A 79 -16.84 5.99 -16.81
C SER A 79 -17.76 5.18 -17.74
N ALA A 80 -17.85 5.53 -19.02
CA ALA A 80 -18.92 5.08 -19.92
C ALA A 80 -18.71 3.70 -20.59
N TRP A 81 -17.69 2.92 -20.21
CA TRP A 81 -17.40 1.62 -20.83
C TRP A 81 -17.67 0.39 -19.95
N ASN A 82 -18.35 0.54 -18.80
CA ASN A 82 -18.70 -0.62 -17.94
C ASN A 82 -20.11 -0.58 -17.34
N GLU A 83 -21.00 0.28 -17.84
CA GLU A 83 -22.41 0.32 -17.38
C GLU A 83 -23.35 -0.65 -18.13
N CYS A 84 -22.80 -1.59 -18.91
CA CYS A 84 -23.60 -2.66 -19.49
C CYS A 84 -23.14 -4.03 -18.98
N LEU A 85 -24.11 -4.78 -18.44
CA LEU A 85 -24.10 -6.23 -18.18
C LEU A 85 -23.42 -6.69 -16.88
N THR A 86 -24.18 -6.72 -15.78
CA THR A 86 -24.91 -7.91 -15.30
C THR A 86 -25.67 -7.51 -14.03
N CYS A 87 -26.94 -7.14 -14.18
CA CYS A 87 -27.92 -7.30 -13.10
C CYS A 87 -28.03 -8.81 -12.82
N THR A 88 -27.28 -9.28 -11.83
CA THR A 88 -27.29 -10.68 -11.43
C THR A 88 -28.65 -11.04 -10.87
N GLN A 89 -29.33 -11.97 -11.55
CA GLN A 89 -30.44 -12.76 -11.04
C GLN A 89 -29.94 -13.63 -9.87
N GLY A 90 -29.75 -13.00 -8.72
CA GLY A 90 -29.45 -13.64 -7.44
C GLY A 90 -30.66 -13.58 -6.52
N THR A 91 -30.88 -14.63 -5.75
CA THR A 91 -31.94 -14.75 -4.74
C THR A 91 -31.70 -13.88 -3.50
N LEU A 92 -30.49 -13.33 -3.33
CA LEU A 92 -30.15 -12.42 -2.23
C LEU A 92 -30.76 -11.03 -2.44
N THR A 93 -31.84 -10.75 -1.72
CA THR A 93 -32.40 -9.39 -1.57
C THR A 93 -31.48 -8.58 -0.65
N ILE A 94 -30.60 -7.75 -1.24
CA ILE A 94 -29.64 -6.93 -0.50
C ILE A 94 -30.08 -5.46 -0.50
N ASN A 95 -30.27 -4.88 0.69
CA ASN A 95 -30.47 -3.43 0.84
C ASN A 95 -29.13 -2.70 0.72
N TRP A 96 -28.77 -2.28 -0.49
CA TRP A 96 -27.50 -1.60 -0.77
C TRP A 96 -27.33 -0.26 -0.06
N ALA A 97 -28.42 0.44 0.26
CA ALA A 97 -28.38 1.73 0.95
C ALA A 97 -27.99 1.55 2.42
N GLU A 98 -28.60 0.57 3.09
CA GLU A 98 -28.25 0.23 4.47
C GLU A 98 -26.85 -0.37 4.59
N TYR A 99 -26.46 -1.25 3.66
CA TYR A 99 -25.09 -1.76 3.60
C TYR A 99 -24.06 -0.62 3.44
N GLY A 100 -24.36 0.39 2.60
CA GLY A 100 -23.52 1.58 2.45
C GLY A 100 -23.38 2.39 3.75
N LYS A 101 -24.47 2.55 4.51
CA LYS A 101 -24.45 3.20 5.84
C LYS A 101 -23.61 2.39 6.83
N TRP A 102 -23.79 1.06 6.86
CA TRP A 102 -23.02 0.16 7.71
C TRP A 102 -21.51 0.22 7.41
N LEU A 103 -21.11 0.22 6.14
CA LEU A 103 -19.71 0.38 5.75
C LEU A 103 -19.12 1.72 6.21
N SER A 104 -19.91 2.80 6.14
CA SER A 104 -19.46 4.16 6.47
C SER A 104 -19.16 4.34 7.97
N GLN A 105 -19.68 3.46 8.84
CA GLN A 105 -19.37 3.48 10.27
C GLN A 105 -17.91 3.09 10.56
N SER A 106 -17.29 2.27 9.71
CA SER A 106 -15.96 1.70 9.95
C SER A 106 -14.91 2.09 8.89
N HIS A 107 -15.34 2.69 7.77
CA HIS A 107 -14.48 2.96 6.63
C HIS A 107 -14.62 4.38 6.10
N VAL A 108 -13.50 4.92 5.61
CA VAL A 108 -13.46 6.25 4.99
C VAL A 108 -14.26 6.27 3.68
N PRO A 109 -14.90 7.40 3.31
CA PRO A 109 -15.87 7.45 2.21
C PRO A 109 -15.37 6.89 0.88
N LYS A 110 -14.11 7.19 0.52
CA LYS A 110 -13.50 6.67 -0.72
C LYS A 110 -13.43 5.14 -0.73
N TYR A 111 -13.01 4.53 0.37
CA TYR A 111 -12.89 3.07 0.47
C TYR A 111 -14.27 2.42 0.54
N THR A 112 -15.23 3.04 1.23
CA THR A 112 -16.64 2.61 1.26
C THR A 112 -17.22 2.53 -0.15
N ASN A 113 -16.99 3.53 -0.99
CA ASN A 113 -17.46 3.53 -2.39
C ASN A 113 -16.82 2.41 -3.22
N GLU A 114 -15.51 2.15 -3.03
CA GLU A 114 -14.82 1.04 -3.69
C GLU A 114 -15.40 -0.31 -3.25
N LEU A 115 -15.59 -0.51 -1.94
CA LEU A 115 -16.18 -1.74 -1.40
C LEU A 115 -17.60 -1.94 -1.92
N LEU A 116 -18.45 -0.92 -1.87
CA LEU A 116 -19.83 -1.00 -2.35
C LEU A 116 -19.89 -1.37 -3.84
N ARG A 117 -19.05 -0.75 -4.67
CA ARG A 117 -18.98 -1.03 -6.11
C ARG A 117 -18.62 -2.50 -6.39
N TYR A 118 -17.61 -3.01 -5.70
CA TYR A 118 -17.16 -4.40 -5.91
C TYR A 118 -18.06 -5.42 -5.24
N SER A 119 -18.68 -5.09 -4.10
CA SER A 119 -19.73 -5.91 -3.49
C SER A 119 -20.90 -6.08 -4.45
N LYS A 120 -21.38 -5.00 -5.09
CA LYS A 120 -22.44 -5.07 -6.11
C LYS A 120 -22.04 -5.93 -7.31
N LYS A 121 -20.83 -5.70 -7.83
CA LYS A 121 -20.35 -6.40 -9.04
C LYS A 121 -20.18 -7.91 -8.83
N TYR A 122 -19.74 -8.34 -7.64
CA TYR A 122 -19.39 -9.73 -7.37
C TYR A 122 -20.33 -10.43 -6.37
N ALA A 123 -21.47 -9.83 -6.04
CA ALA A 123 -22.46 -10.38 -5.10
C ALA A 123 -22.86 -11.82 -5.46
N TYR A 124 -22.96 -12.11 -6.76
CA TYR A 124 -23.32 -13.43 -7.29
C TYR A 124 -22.42 -14.57 -6.80
N VAL A 125 -21.19 -14.29 -6.36
CA VAL A 125 -20.28 -15.31 -5.82
C VAL A 125 -20.79 -15.84 -4.48
N LEU A 126 -21.52 -15.03 -3.72
CA LEU A 126 -22.17 -15.45 -2.47
C LEU A 126 -23.43 -16.28 -2.76
N ASP A 127 -24.18 -15.95 -3.82
CA ASP A 127 -25.36 -16.72 -4.26
C ASP A 127 -24.98 -18.06 -4.92
N GLN A 128 -23.88 -18.09 -5.67
CA GLN A 128 -23.47 -19.22 -6.52
C GLN A 128 -22.03 -19.63 -6.19
N PRO A 129 -21.82 -20.48 -5.16
CA PRO A 129 -20.49 -20.91 -4.72
C PRO A 129 -19.63 -21.56 -5.80
N GLU A 130 -20.27 -22.19 -6.80
CA GLU A 130 -19.63 -22.79 -7.98
C GLU A 130 -18.77 -21.78 -8.76
N LYS A 131 -19.20 -20.50 -8.78
CA LYS A 131 -18.54 -19.42 -9.52
C LYS A 131 -17.43 -18.72 -8.73
N ALA A 132 -17.13 -19.18 -7.51
CA ALA A 132 -16.06 -18.62 -6.71
C ALA A 132 -14.67 -18.75 -7.37
N SER A 133 -14.51 -19.74 -8.26
CA SER A 133 -13.29 -19.93 -9.06
C SER A 133 -12.99 -18.76 -9.99
N ASP A 134 -14.00 -18.00 -10.43
CA ASP A 134 -13.85 -16.79 -11.25
C ASP A 134 -12.92 -15.76 -10.62
N LEU A 135 -12.90 -15.71 -9.27
CA LEU A 135 -12.05 -14.78 -8.54
C LEU A 135 -10.55 -15.02 -8.76
N ASN A 136 -10.15 -16.25 -9.13
CA ASN A 136 -8.75 -16.57 -9.44
C ASN A 136 -8.27 -15.98 -10.77
N LEU A 137 -9.18 -15.60 -11.66
CA LEU A 137 -8.86 -14.96 -12.94
C LEU A 137 -8.53 -13.47 -12.77
N LEU A 138 -8.89 -12.88 -11.62
CA LEU A 138 -8.63 -11.49 -11.32
C LEU A 138 -7.15 -11.27 -10.99
N SER A 139 -6.62 -10.09 -11.34
CA SER A 139 -5.29 -9.69 -10.89
C SER A 139 -5.23 -9.66 -9.36
N ARG A 140 -4.06 -9.92 -8.78
CA ARG A 140 -3.86 -9.96 -7.32
C ARG A 140 -4.49 -8.78 -6.58
N ASP A 141 -4.26 -7.56 -7.08
CA ASP A 141 -4.74 -6.33 -6.44
C ASP A 141 -6.27 -6.23 -6.48
N LEU A 142 -6.87 -6.58 -7.62
CA LEU A 142 -8.31 -6.59 -7.80
C LEU A 142 -8.96 -7.72 -6.98
N ARG A 143 -8.39 -8.93 -7.02
CA ARG A 143 -8.84 -10.08 -6.22
C ARG A 143 -8.87 -9.74 -4.74
N ARG A 144 -7.80 -9.15 -4.21
CA ARG A 144 -7.74 -8.70 -2.80
C ARG A 144 -8.88 -7.74 -2.47
N LEU A 145 -9.15 -6.77 -3.34
CA LEU A 145 -10.21 -5.80 -3.12
C LEU A 145 -11.60 -6.45 -3.19
N VAL A 146 -11.85 -7.29 -4.18
CA VAL A 146 -13.11 -8.04 -4.34
C VAL A 146 -13.34 -8.96 -3.15
N MET A 147 -12.34 -9.72 -2.72
CA MET A 147 -12.41 -10.56 -1.53
C MET A 147 -12.72 -9.75 -0.27
N ALA A 148 -12.16 -8.55 -0.12
CA ALA A 148 -12.48 -7.65 1.00
C ALA A 148 -13.92 -7.14 0.93
N SER A 149 -14.41 -6.82 -0.27
CA SER A 149 -15.81 -6.42 -0.50
C SER A 149 -16.80 -7.54 -0.18
N LEU A 150 -16.50 -8.78 -0.57
CA LEU A 150 -17.34 -9.95 -0.27
C LEU A 150 -17.26 -10.37 1.19
N ALA A 151 -16.09 -10.24 1.82
CA ALA A 151 -15.94 -10.46 3.25
C ALA A 151 -16.78 -9.49 4.09
N ASN A 152 -16.85 -8.21 3.69
CA ASN A 152 -17.69 -7.23 4.38
C ASN A 152 -19.18 -7.44 4.10
N LEU A 153 -19.55 -7.75 2.86
CA LEU A 153 -20.93 -8.05 2.50
C LEU A 153 -21.45 -9.29 3.25
N SER A 154 -20.66 -10.36 3.30
CA SER A 154 -21.02 -11.58 4.03
C SER A 154 -21.12 -11.36 5.54
N LYS A 155 -20.35 -10.43 6.14
CA LYS A 155 -20.53 -10.02 7.54
C LYS A 155 -21.86 -9.30 7.75
N TYR A 156 -22.18 -8.34 6.89
CA TYR A 156 -23.44 -7.61 6.95
C TYR A 156 -24.66 -8.54 6.81
N LEU A 157 -24.57 -9.55 5.94
CA LEU A 157 -25.62 -10.55 5.73
C LEU A 157 -25.62 -11.71 6.76
N GLY A 158 -24.69 -11.74 7.72
CA GLY A 158 -24.60 -12.79 8.73
C GLY A 158 -24.06 -14.15 8.25
N MET A 159 -23.48 -14.22 7.05
CA MET A 159 -22.99 -15.46 6.39
C MET A 159 -21.46 -15.54 6.27
N TYR A 160 -20.73 -14.85 7.15
CA TYR A 160 -19.27 -14.79 7.09
C TYR A 160 -18.59 -16.18 7.26
N SER A 161 -19.21 -17.10 8.00
CA SER A 161 -18.75 -18.50 8.11
C SER A 161 -18.74 -19.20 6.75
N SER A 162 -19.84 -19.10 6.00
CA SER A 162 -19.98 -19.67 4.65
C SER A 162 -18.97 -19.06 3.68
N TRP A 163 -18.77 -17.74 3.75
CA TRP A 163 -17.72 -17.08 2.96
C TRP A 163 -16.32 -17.61 3.26
N ARG A 164 -15.97 -17.81 4.54
CA ARG A 164 -14.65 -18.37 4.92
C ARG A 164 -14.46 -19.79 4.38
N GLN A 165 -15.50 -20.62 4.41
CA GLN A 165 -15.45 -21.96 3.83
C GLN A 165 -15.29 -21.92 2.30
N LEU A 166 -16.04 -21.06 1.62
CA LEU A 166 -15.95 -20.86 0.18
C LEU A 166 -14.53 -20.44 -0.26
N VAL A 167 -13.92 -19.49 0.46
CA VAL A 167 -12.53 -19.05 0.23
C VAL A 167 -11.56 -20.23 0.37
N LYS A 168 -11.70 -21.02 1.44
CA LYS A 168 -10.85 -22.19 1.72
C LYS A 168 -10.99 -23.27 0.63
N ASN A 169 -12.23 -23.60 0.26
CA ASN A 169 -12.54 -24.68 -0.69
C ASN A 169 -12.05 -24.35 -2.11
N ASN A 170 -12.05 -23.06 -2.48
CA ASN A 170 -11.59 -22.59 -3.79
C ASN A 170 -10.10 -22.22 -3.82
N GLY A 171 -9.36 -22.51 -2.74
CA GLY A 171 -7.92 -22.20 -2.66
C GLY A 171 -7.59 -20.71 -2.70
N LEU A 172 -8.58 -19.84 -2.47
CA LEU A 172 -8.39 -18.40 -2.44
C LEU A 172 -7.59 -18.00 -1.21
N LYS A 173 -6.56 -17.19 -1.38
CA LYS A 173 -5.69 -16.73 -0.30
C LYS A 173 -5.53 -15.23 -0.35
N TRP A 174 -5.38 -14.64 0.83
CA TRP A 174 -4.92 -13.25 0.96
C TRP A 174 -3.44 -13.22 0.59
N GLU A 175 -3.17 -13.00 -0.70
CA GLU A 175 -1.81 -13.03 -1.21
C GLU A 175 -0.97 -11.88 -0.66
N ARG A 176 0.22 -12.24 -0.17
CA ARG A 176 1.31 -11.33 0.15
C ARG A 176 2.35 -11.40 -0.97
N ARG A 177 3.21 -10.39 -1.07
CA ARG A 177 4.36 -10.43 -1.97
C ARG A 177 5.24 -11.63 -1.60
N SER A 178 5.65 -12.43 -2.58
CA SER A 178 6.51 -13.59 -2.31
C SER A 178 7.96 -13.14 -2.05
N ALA A 179 8.74 -14.00 -1.38
CA ALA A 179 10.17 -13.76 -1.19
C ALA A 179 10.90 -13.66 -2.54
N LEU A 180 10.52 -14.51 -3.51
CA LEU A 180 11.06 -14.47 -4.87
C LEU A 180 10.69 -13.18 -5.60
N GLU A 181 9.44 -12.74 -5.55
CA GLU A 181 9.03 -11.44 -6.13
C GLU A 181 9.80 -10.27 -5.51
N THR A 182 10.11 -10.36 -4.21
CA THR A 182 10.89 -9.34 -3.52
C THR A 182 12.35 -9.37 -3.97
N PHE A 183 12.95 -10.55 -4.10
CA PHE A 183 14.30 -10.74 -4.61
C PHE A 183 14.43 -10.22 -6.05
N VAL A 184 13.49 -10.57 -6.93
CA VAL A 184 13.44 -10.06 -8.31
C VAL A 184 13.26 -8.54 -8.33
N ASP A 185 12.35 -7.97 -7.52
CA ASP A 185 12.18 -6.51 -7.41
C ASP A 185 13.44 -5.81 -6.92
N ILE A 186 14.27 -6.43 -6.06
CA ILE A 186 15.55 -5.87 -5.62
C ILE A 186 16.56 -5.89 -6.76
N PHE A 187 16.64 -6.99 -7.51
CA PHE A 187 17.61 -7.16 -8.58
C PHE A 187 17.28 -6.33 -9.82
N GLU A 188 15.99 -6.21 -10.17
CA GLU A 188 15.53 -5.45 -11.34
C GLU A 188 15.39 -3.95 -11.08
N CYS A 189 15.25 -3.52 -9.81
CA CYS A 189 15.07 -2.11 -9.47
C CYS A 189 16.41 -1.37 -9.54
N ASN A 190 16.75 -0.88 -10.74
CA ASN A 190 17.88 0.02 -10.91
C ASN A 190 17.56 1.42 -10.35
N LEU A 191 18.22 1.80 -9.25
CA LEU A 191 18.04 3.13 -8.66
C LEU A 191 18.65 4.25 -9.50
N ASP A 192 19.65 3.94 -10.33
CA ASP A 192 20.23 4.93 -11.24
C ASP A 192 19.21 5.34 -12.31
N ASP A 193 18.39 4.40 -12.80
CA ASP A 193 17.29 4.73 -13.72
C ASP A 193 16.24 5.64 -13.05
N VAL A 194 16.02 5.48 -11.74
CA VAL A 194 15.09 6.33 -10.98
C VAL A 194 15.66 7.73 -10.81
N ARG A 195 16.96 7.82 -10.54
CA ARG A 195 17.70 9.09 -10.44
C ARG A 195 17.71 9.84 -11.77
N GLN A 196 18.06 9.16 -12.87
CA GLN A 196 18.02 9.73 -14.22
C GLN A 196 16.61 10.19 -14.60
N TRP A 197 15.59 9.37 -14.30
CA TRP A 197 14.20 9.75 -14.50
C TRP A 197 13.83 11.02 -13.72
N LEU A 198 14.27 11.14 -12.46
CA LEU A 198 14.00 12.32 -11.65
C LEU A 198 14.66 13.56 -12.25
N SER A 199 15.93 13.47 -12.65
CA SER A 199 16.66 14.60 -13.24
C SER A 199 16.01 15.09 -14.55
N GLN A 200 15.53 14.18 -15.41
CA GLN A 200 14.77 14.53 -16.61
C GLN A 200 13.42 15.19 -16.28
N VAL A 201 12.67 14.58 -15.36
CA VAL A 201 11.33 15.06 -14.99
C VAL A 201 11.39 16.44 -14.35
N VAL A 202 12.41 16.71 -13.54
CA VAL A 202 12.60 18.00 -12.87
C VAL A 202 12.89 19.13 -13.87
N GLN A 203 13.57 18.83 -14.99
CA GLN A 203 13.83 19.80 -16.06
C GLN A 203 12.57 20.17 -16.87
N GLU A 204 11.65 19.22 -17.07
CA GLU A 204 10.46 19.43 -17.90
C GLU A 204 9.21 19.86 -17.12
N LEU A 205 9.15 19.56 -15.82
CA LEU A 205 8.01 19.93 -14.99
C LEU A 205 8.01 21.43 -14.70
N PRO A 206 6.84 22.08 -14.66
CA PRO A 206 6.75 23.43 -14.11
C PRO A 206 7.26 23.45 -12.66
N PRO A 207 7.89 24.55 -12.19
CA PRO A 207 8.61 24.59 -10.92
C PRO A 207 7.82 24.03 -9.74
N LYS A 208 6.54 24.42 -9.59
CA LYS A 208 5.66 23.91 -8.52
C LYS A 208 5.53 22.38 -8.47
N TYR A 209 5.56 21.69 -9.61
CA TYR A 209 5.48 20.23 -9.66
C TYR A 209 6.85 19.59 -9.43
N ALA A 210 7.90 20.19 -10.02
CA ALA A 210 9.28 19.76 -9.86
C ALA A 210 9.71 19.83 -8.37
N THR A 211 9.36 20.91 -7.67
CA THR A 211 9.62 21.08 -6.24
C THR A 211 9.07 19.93 -5.42
N VAL A 212 7.86 19.44 -5.72
CA VAL A 212 7.26 18.31 -4.98
C VAL A 212 8.00 17.01 -5.23
N GLU A 213 8.44 16.74 -6.46
CA GLU A 213 9.24 15.55 -6.78
C GLU A 213 10.60 15.61 -6.06
N VAL A 214 11.29 16.76 -6.10
CA VAL A 214 12.56 16.97 -5.37
C VAL A 214 12.36 16.84 -3.86
N PHE A 215 11.33 17.48 -3.32
CA PHE A 215 11.00 17.38 -1.90
C PHE A 215 10.71 15.93 -1.51
N THR A 216 10.00 15.17 -2.35
CA THR A 216 9.74 13.74 -2.13
C THR A 216 11.04 12.93 -2.12
N ALA A 217 11.96 13.21 -3.05
CA ALA A 217 13.24 12.52 -3.14
C ALA A 217 14.17 12.82 -1.97
N LEU A 218 14.17 14.05 -1.46
CA LEU A 218 15.05 14.50 -0.36
C LEU A 218 14.50 14.24 1.04
N THR A 219 13.19 13.99 1.19
CA THR A 219 12.57 13.66 2.49
C THR A 219 12.14 12.20 2.60
N GLY A 220 12.03 11.50 1.47
CA GLY A 220 11.54 10.13 1.42
C GLY A 220 10.07 9.97 1.81
N LEU A 221 9.28 11.04 1.83
CA LEU A 221 7.84 10.99 2.14
C LEU A 221 7.06 10.19 1.10
N ARG A 222 5.87 9.67 1.47
CA ARG A 222 4.98 9.12 0.44
C ARG A 222 4.49 10.27 -0.46
N PRO A 223 4.21 10.04 -1.75
CA PRO A 223 3.90 11.13 -2.68
C PRO A 223 2.74 12.05 -2.23
N SER A 224 1.70 11.47 -1.62
CA SER A 224 0.59 12.26 -1.08
C SER A 224 0.97 13.04 0.19
N GLU A 225 1.85 12.49 1.02
CA GLU A 225 2.33 13.13 2.25
C GLU A 225 3.30 14.28 1.91
N ALA A 226 4.15 14.11 0.90
CA ALA A 226 5.02 15.16 0.39
C ALA A 226 4.22 16.38 -0.11
N VAL A 227 3.20 16.14 -0.94
CA VAL A 227 2.29 17.20 -1.39
C VAL A 227 1.62 17.93 -0.22
N ASN A 228 1.15 17.18 0.79
CA ASN A 228 0.52 17.77 1.97
C ASN A 228 1.53 18.57 2.80
N SER A 229 2.75 18.07 2.94
CA SER A 229 3.83 18.73 3.67
C SER A 229 4.24 20.05 3.02
N CYS A 230 4.47 20.07 1.70
CA CYS A 230 4.79 21.32 1.01
C CYS A 230 3.64 22.33 1.10
N ARG A 231 2.38 21.88 0.97
CA ARG A 231 1.22 22.76 1.16
C ARG A 231 1.18 23.35 2.57
N LEU A 232 1.39 22.51 3.58
CA LEU A 232 1.37 22.92 4.99
C LEU A 232 2.48 23.93 5.32
N ILE A 233 3.67 23.78 4.72
CA ILE A 233 4.76 24.77 4.84
C ILE A 233 4.29 26.14 4.34
N VAL A 234 3.69 26.19 3.14
CA VAL A 234 3.22 27.44 2.52
C VAL A 234 2.09 28.07 3.34
N GLU A 235 1.08 27.27 3.71
CA GLU A 235 -0.07 27.73 4.51
C GLU A 235 0.40 28.33 5.85
N LEU A 236 1.19 27.58 6.63
CA LEU A 236 1.65 28.07 7.93
C LEU A 236 2.65 29.22 7.83
N SER A 237 3.45 29.29 6.75
CA SER A 237 4.33 30.44 6.53
C SER A 237 3.53 31.71 6.23
N SER A 238 2.42 31.60 5.50
CA SER A 238 1.55 32.76 5.23
C SER A 238 0.81 33.28 6.47
N GLU A 239 0.63 32.41 7.47
CA GLU A 239 0.00 32.72 8.75
C GLU A 239 1.02 33.08 9.85
N ASP A 240 2.32 33.14 9.55
CA ASP A 240 3.41 33.35 10.51
C ASP A 240 3.44 32.31 11.66
N ARG A 241 3.02 31.07 11.35
CA ARG A 241 2.90 29.94 12.28
C ARG A 241 3.78 28.75 11.90
N LEU A 242 4.76 28.96 11.02
CA LEU A 242 5.63 27.89 10.53
C LEU A 242 6.40 27.18 11.65
N CYS A 243 6.73 27.87 12.74
CA CYS A 243 7.38 27.33 13.93
C CYS A 243 6.58 26.21 14.63
N GLU A 244 5.26 26.13 14.40
CA GLU A 244 4.44 25.02 14.92
C GLU A 244 4.84 23.69 14.27
N TYR A 245 5.19 23.73 12.98
CA TYR A 245 5.50 22.57 12.15
C TYR A 245 7.00 22.34 11.95
N LEU A 246 7.77 23.40 11.77
CA LEU A 246 9.22 23.36 11.56
C LEU A 246 9.96 23.57 12.88
N ASP A 247 10.88 22.67 13.19
CA ASP A 247 11.95 22.91 14.13
C ASP A 247 13.08 23.67 13.44
N GLN A 248 13.30 24.93 13.79
CA GLN A 248 14.33 25.74 13.13
C GLN A 248 15.75 25.31 13.52
N GLU A 249 15.96 24.84 14.75
CA GLU A 249 17.27 24.41 15.25
C GLU A 249 17.74 23.14 14.56
N LEU A 250 16.84 22.16 14.45
CA LEU A 250 17.12 20.87 13.81
C LEU A 250 16.81 20.84 12.31
N MET A 251 16.21 21.90 11.75
CA MET A 251 15.63 21.91 10.40
C MET A 251 14.78 20.65 10.16
N MET A 252 13.84 20.41 11.07
CA MET A 252 13.06 19.18 11.14
C MET A 252 11.57 19.47 11.07
N LEU A 253 10.86 18.82 10.15
CA LEU A 253 9.40 18.87 10.03
C LEU A 253 8.75 17.91 11.03
N LYS A 254 7.87 18.43 11.89
CA LYS A 254 7.18 17.72 12.98
C LYS A 254 5.84 17.14 12.51
N HIS A 255 5.85 16.22 11.53
CA HIS A 255 4.64 15.61 10.96
C HIS A 255 3.72 14.99 12.02
N PHE A 256 4.28 14.44 13.10
CA PHE A 256 3.53 13.84 14.20
C PHE A 256 2.58 14.83 14.93
N LYS A 257 2.79 16.15 14.83
CA LYS A 257 1.87 17.16 15.38
C LYS A 257 0.57 17.27 14.58
N PHE A 258 0.61 16.95 13.28
CA PHE A 258 -0.53 17.04 12.37
C PHE A 258 -1.10 15.64 12.09
N LYS A 259 -1.67 15.04 13.13
CA LYS A 259 -2.06 13.61 13.14
C LYS A 259 -3.00 13.23 12.00
N ASP A 260 -3.99 14.08 11.70
CA ASP A 260 -4.99 13.82 10.65
C ASP A 260 -4.39 13.74 9.24
N LEU A 261 -3.27 14.43 9.02
CA LEU A 261 -2.57 14.46 7.74
C LEU A 261 -1.55 13.32 7.60
N PHE A 262 -0.82 13.00 8.68
CA PHE A 262 0.37 12.13 8.60
C PHE A 262 0.30 10.82 9.38
N LEU A 263 -0.60 10.66 10.36
CA LEU A 263 -0.75 9.46 11.19
C LEU A 263 -2.03 8.69 10.82
N ARG A 264 -2.00 8.00 9.69
CA ARG A 264 -3.17 7.34 9.11
C ARG A 264 -3.22 5.85 9.42
N GLY A 265 -3.71 5.46 10.59
CA GLY A 265 -3.95 4.05 10.95
C GLY A 265 -2.72 3.16 10.72
N CYS A 266 -2.65 2.47 9.57
CA CYS A 266 -1.51 1.63 9.18
C CYS A 266 -0.34 2.36 8.48
N LYS A 267 -0.47 3.66 8.19
CA LYS A 267 0.54 4.47 7.51
C LYS A 267 0.81 5.73 8.32
N SER A 268 1.96 5.74 8.97
CA SER A 268 2.43 6.90 9.73
C SER A 268 3.66 7.50 9.07
N THR A 269 3.88 8.77 9.37
CA THR A 269 5.08 9.55 9.10
C THR A 269 5.26 10.51 10.28
N TYR A 270 6.44 10.50 10.90
CA TYR A 270 6.67 11.21 12.16
C TYR A 270 7.47 12.49 11.95
N VAL A 271 8.66 12.38 11.34
CA VAL A 271 9.58 13.51 11.14
C VAL A 271 10.27 13.42 9.79
N SER A 272 10.75 14.56 9.28
CA SER A 272 11.68 14.61 8.17
C SER A 272 12.68 15.74 8.38
N PHE A 273 13.95 15.48 8.12
CA PHE A 273 14.98 16.52 8.11
C PHE A 273 15.04 17.15 6.73
N ILE A 274 15.17 18.47 6.68
CA ILE A 274 15.30 19.26 5.46
C ILE A 274 16.50 20.20 5.58
N THR A 275 16.91 20.81 4.48
CA THR A 275 17.88 21.91 4.50
C THR A 275 17.18 23.25 4.29
N GLN A 276 17.89 24.34 4.58
CA GLN A 276 17.36 25.69 4.39
C GLN A 276 17.06 25.95 2.91
N GLU A 277 17.93 25.49 2.00
CA GLU A 277 17.75 25.67 0.56
C GLU A 277 16.50 24.94 0.04
N LEU A 278 16.18 23.77 0.60
CA LEU A 278 14.96 23.05 0.26
C LEU A 278 13.71 23.77 0.80
N LEU A 279 13.79 24.32 2.02
CA LEU A 279 12.73 25.13 2.59
C LEU A 279 12.45 26.38 1.73
N ASP A 280 13.50 27.11 1.38
CA ASP A 280 13.44 28.32 0.57
C ASP A 280 12.86 28.02 -0.82
N LEU A 281 13.23 26.88 -1.42
CA LEU A 281 12.65 26.43 -2.69
C LEU A 281 11.12 26.22 -2.57
N VAL A 282 10.66 25.58 -1.50
CA VAL A 282 9.22 25.36 -1.27
C VAL A 282 8.49 26.68 -1.09
N LEU A 283 9.04 27.59 -0.27
CA LEU A 283 8.45 28.91 -0.03
C LEU A 283 8.42 29.77 -1.29
N ARG A 284 9.47 29.72 -2.12
CA ARG A 284 9.54 30.47 -3.38
C ARG A 284 8.58 29.95 -4.45
N THR A 285 8.41 28.63 -4.55
CA THR A 285 7.63 28.00 -5.63
C THR A 285 6.17 27.75 -5.26
N GLU A 286 5.83 27.89 -3.99
CA GLU A 286 4.49 27.73 -3.40
C GLU A 286 3.69 26.56 -4.01
N PRO A 287 4.15 25.30 -3.88
CA PRO A 287 3.59 24.18 -4.61
C PRO A 287 2.25 23.68 -4.02
N VAL A 288 1.19 24.47 -4.16
CA VAL A 288 -0.18 24.13 -3.74
C VAL A 288 -0.87 23.28 -4.81
N ILE A 289 -0.53 21.99 -4.85
CA ILE A 289 -1.08 21.03 -5.82
C ILE A 289 -1.74 19.82 -5.14
N LYS A 290 -2.44 18.98 -5.92
CA LYS A 290 -2.93 17.66 -5.48
C LYS A 290 -2.10 16.58 -6.15
N TYR A 291 -1.86 15.45 -5.49
CA TYR A 291 -1.09 14.35 -6.09
C TYR A 291 -1.68 13.85 -7.43
N ALA A 292 -3.01 13.86 -7.57
CA ALA A 292 -3.67 13.49 -8.82
C ALA A 292 -3.33 14.44 -9.99
N THR A 293 -3.12 15.74 -9.71
CA THR A 293 -2.74 16.71 -10.75
C THR A 293 -1.29 16.55 -11.15
N LEU A 294 -0.38 16.27 -10.21
CA LEU A 294 1.01 15.87 -10.49
C LEU A 294 1.07 14.63 -11.38
N HIS A 295 0.33 13.58 -11.01
CA HIS A 295 0.27 12.36 -11.81
C HIS A 295 -0.24 12.60 -13.23
N SER A 296 -1.28 13.42 -13.37
CA SER A 296 -1.84 13.77 -14.67
C SER A 296 -0.86 14.60 -15.51
N LYS A 297 -0.10 15.50 -14.89
CA LYS A 297 0.90 16.33 -15.56
C LYS A 297 2.06 15.48 -16.08
N LEU A 298 2.62 14.59 -15.25
CA LEU A 298 3.65 13.62 -15.67
C LEU A 298 3.20 12.81 -16.89
N ARG A 299 1.97 12.28 -16.85
CA ARG A 299 1.41 11.49 -17.96
C ARG A 299 1.28 12.31 -19.25
N ARG A 300 0.88 13.58 -19.16
CA ARG A 300 0.75 14.48 -20.33
C ARG A 300 2.10 14.82 -20.96
N LEU A 301 3.18 14.81 -20.18
CA LEU A 301 4.55 14.96 -20.66
C LEU A 301 5.15 13.64 -21.15
N GLY A 302 4.39 12.53 -21.17
CA GLY A 302 4.87 11.23 -21.64
C GLY A 302 5.65 10.42 -20.59
N PHE A 303 5.83 10.94 -19.38
CA PHE A 303 6.55 10.22 -18.33
C PHE A 303 5.68 9.17 -17.64
N ARG A 304 6.24 7.96 -17.47
CA ARG A 304 5.70 6.96 -16.53
C ARG A 304 5.91 7.49 -15.10
N ASN A 305 4.85 7.49 -14.30
CA ASN A 305 4.95 7.94 -12.90
C ASN A 305 5.79 6.96 -12.08
N ARG A 306 6.97 7.43 -11.64
CA ARG A 306 7.90 6.74 -10.74
C ARG A 306 8.02 7.43 -9.37
N THR A 307 7.17 8.39 -9.02
CA THR A 307 7.23 9.16 -7.75
C THR A 307 7.26 8.25 -6.51
N LYS A 308 6.59 7.08 -6.54
CA LYS A 308 6.64 6.09 -5.45
C LYS A 308 8.04 5.49 -5.22
N GLN A 309 8.88 5.44 -6.25
CA GLN A 309 10.24 4.91 -6.20
C GLN A 309 11.22 5.91 -5.59
N LEU A 310 10.92 7.21 -5.57
CA LEU A 310 11.76 8.22 -4.92
C LEU A 310 11.96 7.95 -3.42
N ARG A 311 10.92 7.41 -2.78
CA ARG A 311 11.02 6.95 -1.41
C ARG A 311 11.97 5.76 -1.23
N LYS A 312 12.02 4.85 -2.21
CA LYS A 312 13.00 3.74 -2.22
C LYS A 312 14.42 4.28 -2.44
N LEU A 313 14.57 5.22 -3.37
CA LEU A 313 15.84 5.92 -3.62
C LEU A 313 16.37 6.55 -2.34
N TYR A 314 15.57 7.39 -1.68
CA TYR A 314 15.92 8.01 -0.40
C TYR A 314 16.36 6.98 0.66
N ALA A 315 15.53 5.97 0.91
CA ALA A 315 15.80 4.98 1.97
C ALA A 315 17.07 4.16 1.68
N THR A 316 17.31 3.81 0.41
CA THR A 316 18.48 3.04 0.00
C THR A 316 19.75 3.90 0.07
N THR A 317 19.68 5.16 -0.36
CA THR A 317 20.79 6.10 -0.21
C THR A 317 21.16 6.29 1.26
N LEU A 318 20.18 6.50 2.13
CA LEU A 318 20.42 6.68 3.56
C LEU A 318 20.97 5.44 4.27
N ARG A 319 20.74 4.24 3.75
CA ARG A 319 21.20 3.00 4.39
C ARG A 319 22.72 2.97 4.60
N ASN A 320 23.47 3.65 3.74
CA ASN A 320 24.93 3.76 3.82
C ASN A 320 25.40 4.76 4.90
N TYR A 321 24.51 5.63 5.38
CA TYR A 321 24.85 6.72 6.30
C TYR A 321 24.27 6.53 7.69
N VAL A 322 23.11 5.88 7.83
CA VAL A 322 22.44 5.68 9.12
C VAL A 322 22.01 4.22 9.34
N PRO A 323 21.84 3.78 10.61
CA PRO A 323 21.32 2.44 10.92
C PRO A 323 19.93 2.20 10.32
N HIS A 324 19.60 0.93 10.07
CA HIS A 324 18.33 0.56 9.44
C HIS A 324 17.11 0.97 10.26
N GLU A 325 17.22 0.97 11.59
CA GLU A 325 16.19 1.41 12.53
C GLU A 325 15.85 2.89 12.34
N VAL A 326 16.86 3.72 12.05
CA VAL A 326 16.69 5.14 11.74
C VAL A 326 16.02 5.31 10.39
N VAL A 327 16.47 4.56 9.38
CA VAL A 327 15.83 4.59 8.06
C VAL A 327 14.36 4.23 8.18
N ASP A 328 14.03 3.15 8.89
CA ASP A 328 12.65 2.75 9.14
C ASP A 328 11.86 3.86 9.87
N LEU A 329 12.43 4.46 10.92
CA LEU A 329 11.79 5.55 11.67
C LEU A 329 11.51 6.78 10.80
N LEU A 330 12.47 7.23 9.99
CA LEU A 330 12.31 8.34 9.02
C LEU A 330 11.28 7.98 7.93
N GLN A 331 11.18 6.69 7.62
CA GLN A 331 10.15 6.11 6.78
C GLN A 331 8.84 5.86 7.54
N GLY A 332 8.67 6.36 8.77
CA GLY A 332 7.42 6.24 9.52
C GLY A 332 7.07 4.80 9.90
N ARG A 333 8.08 3.93 10.03
CA ARG A 333 7.98 2.54 10.48
C ARG A 333 8.64 2.43 11.84
N ILE A 334 7.91 1.87 12.81
CA ILE A 334 8.45 1.54 14.12
C ILE A 334 8.41 0.03 14.24
N ASN A 335 9.57 -0.60 14.17
CA ASN A 335 9.70 -2.04 14.34
C ASN A 335 9.29 -2.44 15.76
N GLN A 336 8.76 -3.65 15.93
CA GLN A 336 8.28 -4.13 17.22
C GLN A 336 9.40 -4.65 18.13
N SER A 337 10.67 -4.45 17.77
CA SER A 337 11.79 -4.94 18.56
C SER A 337 11.81 -4.30 19.95
N VAL A 338 12.13 -5.11 20.95
CA VAL A 338 12.27 -4.66 22.35
C VAL A 338 13.30 -3.53 22.43
N PHE A 339 14.42 -3.67 21.70
CA PHE A 339 15.45 -2.63 21.62
C PHE A 339 14.89 -1.28 21.18
N LEU A 340 14.15 -1.22 20.07
CA LEU A 340 13.61 0.03 19.55
C LEU A 340 12.58 0.67 20.50
N ARG A 341 11.76 -0.16 21.15
CA ARG A 341 10.70 0.31 22.06
C ARG A 341 11.26 0.89 23.35
N PHE A 342 12.23 0.21 23.97
CA PHE A 342 12.65 0.50 25.34
C PHE A 342 14.00 1.20 25.41
N TYR A 343 14.95 0.87 24.53
CA TYR A 343 16.36 1.25 24.69
C TYR A 343 16.85 2.24 23.65
N TYR A 344 16.32 2.20 22.43
CA TYR A 344 16.81 3.05 21.36
C TYR A 344 16.38 4.50 21.60
N LYS A 345 17.33 5.34 22.00
CA LYS A 345 17.19 6.78 22.22
C LYS A 345 18.30 7.52 21.47
N PRO A 346 18.24 7.55 20.13
CA PRO A 346 19.30 8.17 19.35
C PRO A 346 19.29 9.69 19.53
N PHE A 347 20.46 10.29 19.53
CA PHE A 347 20.60 11.74 19.49
C PHE A 347 20.09 12.28 18.15
N LEU A 348 19.03 13.09 18.18
CA LEU A 348 18.38 13.61 16.98
C LEU A 348 19.33 14.45 16.10
N GLU A 349 20.26 15.16 16.72
CA GLU A 349 21.28 15.94 16.01
C GLU A 349 22.22 15.07 15.17
N ASP A 350 22.67 13.92 15.70
CA ASP A 350 23.52 12.99 14.95
C ASP A 350 22.74 12.37 13.78
N ILE A 351 21.49 11.98 14.03
CA ILE A 351 20.61 11.48 12.95
C ILE A 351 20.46 12.53 11.86
N ARG A 352 20.13 13.77 12.24
CA ARG A 352 19.98 14.88 11.30
C ARG A 352 21.25 15.04 10.48
N LYS A 353 22.41 15.17 11.13
CA LYS A 353 23.70 15.39 10.47
C LYS A 353 23.98 14.30 9.42
N ARG A 354 23.91 13.03 9.83
CA ARG A 354 24.18 11.89 8.96
C ARG A 354 23.15 11.74 7.85
N SER A 355 21.88 12.03 8.14
CA SER A 355 20.81 11.98 7.13
C SER A 355 21.00 13.06 6.06
N LEU A 356 21.29 14.30 6.48
CA LEU A 356 21.54 15.41 5.56
C LEU A 356 22.84 15.20 4.75
N GLU A 357 23.89 14.64 5.38
CA GLU A 357 25.11 14.26 4.68
C GLU A 357 24.85 13.22 3.58
N GLY A 358 24.02 12.21 3.87
CA GLY A 358 23.69 11.16 2.90
C GLY A 358 22.88 11.64 1.70
N ILE A 359 22.00 12.64 1.88
CA ILE A 359 21.20 13.19 0.78
C ILE A 359 21.88 14.34 0.03
N LYS A 360 22.93 14.94 0.60
CA LYS A 360 23.64 16.10 0.04
C LYS A 360 24.05 15.91 -1.43
N PRO A 361 24.58 14.77 -1.88
CA PRO A 361 24.91 14.57 -3.29
C PRO A 361 23.69 14.70 -4.22
N LEU A 362 22.55 14.12 -3.81
CA LEU A 362 21.30 14.19 -4.58
C LEU A 362 20.72 15.62 -4.55
N GLN A 363 20.82 16.30 -3.42
CA GLN A 363 20.39 17.69 -3.29
C GLN A 363 21.18 18.62 -4.23
N ASN A 364 22.51 18.48 -4.27
CA ASN A 364 23.38 19.29 -5.12
C ASN A 364 23.12 19.08 -6.62
N GLU A 365 22.62 17.90 -7.01
CA GLU A 365 22.21 17.63 -8.39
C GLU A 365 20.86 18.29 -8.73
N LEU A 366 19.90 18.24 -7.81
CA LEU A 366 18.50 18.58 -8.12
C LEU A 366 18.15 20.05 -7.91
N LEU A 367 18.64 20.68 -6.84
CA LEU A 367 18.25 22.07 -6.50
C LEU A 367 18.68 23.11 -7.56
N PRO A 368 19.87 23.03 -8.18
CA PRO A 368 20.28 23.99 -9.20
C PRO A 368 19.41 23.97 -10.46
N VAL A 369 18.65 22.89 -10.69
CA VAL A 369 17.84 22.71 -11.90
C VAL A 369 16.50 23.46 -11.80
N ILE A 370 16.00 23.69 -10.58
CA ILE A 370 14.72 24.38 -10.32
C ILE A 370 14.93 25.83 -9.89
N SER A 371 16.14 26.17 -9.44
CA SER A 371 16.53 27.53 -9.07
C SER A 371 16.66 28.41 -10.30
#